data_AF-J2Q5D8-F1
#
_entry.id   AF-J2Q5D8-F1
#
_cell.length_a   1.000
_cell.length_b   1.000
_cell.length_c   1.000
_cell.angle_alpha   90.00
_cell.angle_beta   90.00
_cell.angle_gamma   90.00
#
_symmetry.space_group_name_H-M   'P 1'
#
loop_
_entity.id
_entity.type
_entity.pdbx_description
1 polymer ?
#
loop_
_entity_poly.entity_id
_entity_poly.type
_entity_poly.pdbx_seq_one_letter_code
_entity_poly.pdbx_strand_id
1 'polypeptide(L)'
;MSIFSWLFNRPKALKSATAAKHQPAQAQSGGAQRVPRPSAQIRRDKLFLRVESLEFSGSYQLSQSKKWAIAWRDSDPSAGRGGHRESGLGAYVLADLGSGTVSCHGSMPRPNNGHVCDTGMFCLEDWHFGSTLSGTFSVYDPSGFVIFAKELTANILTSGISRHGKYAFCATANSPTDHGNKVFLFDLVNRVETYCVSPEAGWPDSYEVDEGTGELMAVFADMGSFQYDIDGRFIDADRLGNAKLNSSRYDLIILAAESLLGEVGLTDERAREVLAAVQRARSHGADENPAWKPIALKVQGLAHEQLGQYPEAAQVYEEALALNPKIGVKRRLTSASKRIKAE
;
A
#
# COMPACT_ATOMS: atom_id res chain seq x y z
N MET A 1 -19.35 -13.35 14.21
CA MET A 1 -18.79 -14.08 13.05
C MET A 1 -18.52 -13.06 11.98
N SER A 2 -17.24 -12.86 11.65
CA SER A 2 -16.75 -11.82 10.76
C SER A 2 -17.26 -12.02 9.33
N ILE A 3 -17.60 -10.92 8.64
CA ILE A 3 -18.16 -10.87 7.28
C ILE A 3 -17.16 -11.31 6.18
N PHE A 4 -15.96 -11.77 6.55
CA PHE A 4 -14.89 -12.18 5.62
C PHE A 4 -14.90 -13.67 5.19
N SER A 5 -16.05 -14.24 4.82
CA SER A 5 -16.13 -15.69 4.48
C SER A 5 -16.69 -16.01 3.08
N TRP A 6 -16.69 -15.07 2.14
CA TRP A 6 -17.21 -15.33 0.78
C TRP A 6 -16.10 -15.22 -0.26
N LEU A 7 -15.43 -16.36 -0.52
CA LEU A 7 -14.73 -16.74 -1.77
C LEU A 7 -13.89 -18.01 -1.51
N PHE A 8 -14.54 -19.17 -1.43
CA PHE A 8 -13.85 -20.47 -1.45
C PHE A 8 -14.36 -21.29 -2.64
N ASN A 9 -13.51 -21.44 -3.66
CA ASN A 9 -13.54 -22.65 -4.47
C ASN A 9 -12.10 -23.08 -4.77
N ARG A 10 -11.72 -24.20 -4.17
CA ARG A 10 -10.38 -24.82 -4.20
C ARG A 10 -10.24 -25.71 -5.43
N PRO A 11 -9.05 -25.76 -6.05
CA PRO A 11 -8.50 -27.02 -6.54
C PRO A 11 -7.16 -27.36 -5.87
N LYS A 12 -6.86 -28.67 -5.85
CA LYS A 12 -5.76 -29.32 -5.13
C LYS A 12 -4.38 -29.02 -5.72
N ALA A 13 -3.40 -28.89 -4.84
CA ALA A 13 -1.98 -28.74 -5.16
C ALA A 13 -1.38 -30.00 -5.81
N LEU A 14 -0.56 -29.78 -6.85
CA LEU A 14 0.40 -30.76 -7.37
C LEU A 14 1.82 -30.32 -6.99
N LYS A 15 2.63 -31.28 -6.54
CA LYS A 15 4.02 -31.14 -6.10
C LYS A 15 4.99 -31.19 -7.29
N SER A 16 6.00 -30.32 -7.30
CA SER A 16 7.38 -30.57 -7.78
C SER A 16 8.28 -29.43 -7.29
N ALA A 17 9.33 -29.65 -6.50
CA ALA A 17 10.71 -30.01 -6.90
C ALA A 17 11.17 -29.19 -8.13
N THR A 18 12.20 -28.35 -8.10
CA THR A 18 13.56 -28.54 -7.57
C THR A 18 14.26 -27.17 -7.49
N ALA A 19 15.14 -26.99 -6.51
CA ALA A 19 15.96 -25.80 -6.34
C ALA A 19 17.14 -25.78 -7.33
N ALA A 20 17.43 -24.63 -7.93
CA ALA A 20 18.69 -24.34 -8.60
C ALA A 20 19.29 -23.05 -8.02
N LYS A 21 20.47 -23.19 -7.41
CA LYS A 21 21.28 -22.10 -6.84
C LYS A 21 21.86 -21.25 -7.97
N HIS A 22 21.67 -19.93 -7.91
CA HIS A 22 22.42 -18.99 -8.74
C HIS A 22 23.46 -18.22 -7.91
N GLN A 23 24.72 -18.30 -8.34
CA GLN A 23 25.83 -17.46 -7.90
C GLN A 23 25.79 -16.09 -8.61
N PRO A 24 26.31 -15.01 -8.00
CA PRO A 24 26.26 -13.66 -8.55
C PRO A 24 27.30 -13.45 -9.67
N ALA A 25 26.89 -12.76 -10.73
CA ALA A 25 27.75 -12.41 -11.87
C ALA A 25 28.69 -11.24 -11.53
N GLN A 26 29.95 -11.39 -11.93
CA GLN A 26 31.04 -10.43 -11.73
C GLN A 26 30.96 -9.24 -12.69
N ALA A 27 31.13 -8.03 -12.16
CA ALA A 27 31.37 -6.80 -12.94
C ALA A 27 32.85 -6.72 -13.36
N GLN A 28 33.12 -6.54 -14.65
CA GLN A 28 34.47 -6.26 -15.15
C GLN A 28 34.74 -4.75 -15.17
N SER A 29 35.88 -4.36 -14.61
CA SER A 29 36.41 -2.99 -14.63
C SER A 29 37.62 -2.93 -15.58
N GLY A 30 37.67 -1.88 -16.43
CA GLY A 30 38.77 -1.61 -17.35
C GLY A 30 39.06 -0.10 -17.39
N GLY A 31 40.33 0.25 -17.20
CA GLY A 31 40.81 1.62 -16.94
C GLY A 31 40.91 2.55 -18.15
N ALA A 32 40.69 3.83 -17.83
CA ALA A 32 41.06 5.11 -18.46
C ALA A 32 41.65 5.17 -19.89
N GLN A 33 40.87 5.76 -20.80
CA GLN A 33 41.33 6.80 -21.73
C GLN A 33 40.23 7.87 -21.86
N ARG A 34 40.57 9.12 -21.53
CA ARG A 34 39.63 10.26 -21.53
C ARG A 34 39.59 10.89 -22.93
N VAL A 35 38.68 10.39 -23.75
CA VAL A 35 38.28 10.97 -25.05
C VAL A 35 37.14 11.97 -24.80
N PRO A 36 36.99 13.08 -25.57
CA PRO A 36 35.91 14.04 -25.35
C PRO A 36 34.56 13.33 -25.50
N ARG A 37 33.75 13.31 -24.44
CA ARG A 37 32.46 12.60 -24.44
C ARG A 37 31.47 13.33 -25.36
N PRO A 38 30.76 12.64 -26.27
CA PRO A 38 29.57 13.20 -26.89
C PRO A 38 28.56 13.52 -25.79
N SER A 39 28.00 14.73 -25.80
CA SER A 39 26.90 15.15 -24.92
C SER A 39 25.83 14.06 -24.87
N ALA A 40 25.45 13.55 -23.69
CA ALA A 40 24.48 12.47 -23.66
C ALA A 40 23.11 12.98 -24.16
N GLN A 41 22.60 12.31 -25.18
CA GLN A 41 21.33 12.54 -25.85
C GLN A 41 20.15 12.06 -24.97
N ILE A 42 20.06 12.58 -23.75
CA ILE A 42 18.97 12.29 -22.83
C ILE A 42 17.81 13.21 -23.17
N ARG A 43 16.73 12.65 -23.69
CA ARG A 43 15.49 13.37 -24.01
C ARG A 43 14.37 12.85 -23.14
N ARG A 44 13.45 13.74 -22.78
CA ARG A 44 12.29 13.38 -21.95
C ARG A 44 11.05 14.03 -22.52
N ASP A 45 9.95 13.31 -22.49
CA ASP A 45 8.61 13.84 -22.67
C ASP A 45 7.80 13.64 -21.39
N LYS A 46 6.47 13.80 -21.47
CA LYS A 46 5.59 13.67 -20.31
C LYS A 46 5.56 12.26 -19.71
N LEU A 47 5.84 11.23 -20.51
CA LEU A 47 5.66 9.82 -20.13
C LEU A 47 6.96 9.03 -20.18
N PHE A 48 7.89 9.40 -21.06
CA PHE A 48 9.08 8.61 -21.36
C PHE A 48 10.37 9.40 -21.27
N LEU A 49 11.43 8.70 -20.84
CA LEU A 49 12.82 9.11 -20.97
C LEU A 49 13.48 8.26 -22.07
N ARG A 50 14.24 8.93 -22.94
CA ARG A 50 14.98 8.32 -24.03
C ARG A 50 16.47 8.59 -23.88
N VAL A 51 17.27 7.58 -24.16
CA VAL A 51 18.73 7.69 -24.25
C VAL A 51 19.15 7.07 -25.58
N GLU A 52 19.42 7.93 -26.56
CA GLU A 52 19.72 7.51 -27.94
C GLU A 52 20.96 6.61 -28.01
N SER A 53 22.01 6.93 -27.25
CA SER A 53 23.24 6.13 -27.21
C SER A 53 23.07 4.71 -26.65
N LEU A 54 21.93 4.41 -26.02
CA LEU A 54 21.60 3.09 -25.48
C LEU A 54 20.40 2.45 -26.19
N GLU A 55 19.86 3.10 -27.23
CA GLU A 55 18.59 2.71 -27.88
C GLU A 55 17.47 2.47 -26.85
N PHE A 56 17.47 3.29 -25.79
CA PHE A 56 16.58 3.13 -24.65
C PHE A 56 15.42 4.10 -24.72
N SER A 57 14.23 3.61 -24.40
CA SER A 57 13.02 4.39 -24.14
C SER A 57 12.20 3.69 -23.07
N GLY A 58 11.85 4.39 -21.99
CA GLY A 58 11.15 3.80 -20.86
C GLY A 58 10.41 4.82 -20.02
N SER A 59 9.44 4.35 -19.22
CA SER A 59 8.79 5.17 -18.19
C SER A 59 9.84 5.66 -17.20
N TYR A 60 9.61 6.80 -16.57
CA TYR A 60 10.60 7.36 -15.65
C TYR A 60 9.98 8.09 -14.47
N GLN A 61 10.78 8.24 -13.43
CA GLN A 61 10.52 9.13 -12.31
C GLN A 61 11.71 10.06 -12.07
N LEU A 62 11.43 11.20 -11.46
CA LEU A 62 12.42 12.20 -11.09
C LEU A 62 12.62 12.24 -9.58
N SER A 63 13.85 12.50 -9.20
CA SER A 63 14.18 12.97 -7.85
C SER A 63 13.48 14.30 -7.56
N GLN A 64 13.32 14.64 -6.28
CA GLN A 64 12.68 15.88 -5.86
C GLN A 64 13.44 17.12 -6.36
N SER A 65 14.77 17.07 -6.35
CA SER A 65 15.67 18.08 -6.92
C SER A 65 15.61 18.14 -8.45
N LYS A 66 15.00 17.16 -9.11
CA LYS A 66 14.93 16.99 -10.57
C LYS A 66 16.29 16.85 -11.26
N LYS A 67 17.35 16.59 -10.48
CA LYS A 67 18.72 16.36 -10.99
C LYS A 67 18.95 14.92 -11.42
N TRP A 68 18.20 13.99 -10.85
CA TRP A 68 18.27 12.56 -11.19
C TRP A 68 16.96 12.07 -11.80
N ALA A 69 17.07 11.14 -12.74
CA ALA A 69 15.95 10.37 -13.27
C ALA A 69 16.29 8.88 -13.30
N ILE A 70 15.40 8.04 -12.77
CA ILE A 70 15.42 6.60 -12.99
C ILE A 70 14.36 6.27 -14.04
N ALA A 71 14.76 5.57 -15.08
CA ALA A 71 13.87 5.13 -16.14
C ALA A 71 13.93 3.61 -16.30
N TRP A 72 12.81 3.00 -16.66
CA TRP A 72 12.69 1.56 -16.85
C TRP A 72 11.79 1.19 -18.01
N ARG A 73 12.03 0.01 -18.57
CA ARG A 73 11.26 -0.59 -19.64
C ARG A 73 10.95 -2.03 -19.31
N ASP A 74 9.70 -2.30 -18.97
CA ASP A 74 9.18 -3.65 -18.75
C ASP A 74 8.80 -4.34 -20.08
N SER A 75 9.79 -4.47 -20.97
CA SER A 75 9.63 -5.19 -22.23
C SER A 75 10.96 -5.72 -22.74
N ASP A 76 10.87 -6.80 -23.51
CA ASP A 76 11.94 -7.34 -24.33
C ASP A 76 11.78 -6.82 -25.78
N PRO A 77 12.59 -5.85 -26.22
CA PRO A 77 12.51 -5.32 -27.58
C PRO A 77 12.87 -6.34 -28.64
N SER A 78 13.75 -7.30 -28.34
CA SER A 78 14.21 -8.29 -29.31
C SER A 78 13.09 -9.24 -29.72
N ALA A 79 12.23 -9.58 -28.76
CA ALA A 79 11.04 -10.40 -28.97
C ALA A 79 9.76 -9.58 -29.23
N GLY A 80 9.82 -8.25 -29.19
CA GLY A 80 8.67 -7.37 -29.37
C GLY A 80 7.57 -7.54 -28.30
N ARG A 81 7.92 -7.99 -27.08
CA ARG A 81 6.96 -8.35 -26.03
C ARG A 81 7.11 -7.49 -24.78
N GLY A 82 6.04 -6.86 -24.34
CA GLY A 82 5.98 -6.08 -23.10
C GLY A 82 5.09 -6.70 -22.03
N GLY A 83 5.26 -6.25 -20.78
CA GLY A 83 4.42 -6.65 -19.66
C GLY A 83 4.57 -8.13 -19.29
N HIS A 84 3.46 -8.76 -18.93
CA HIS A 84 3.45 -10.15 -18.44
C HIS A 84 4.04 -11.15 -19.46
N ARG A 85 5.09 -11.84 -19.02
CA ARG A 85 5.88 -12.77 -19.85
C ARG A 85 6.62 -13.80 -19.01
N GLU A 86 7.06 -14.86 -19.68
CA GLU A 86 7.79 -15.99 -19.11
C GLU A 86 9.31 -15.88 -19.27
N SER A 87 9.78 -14.95 -20.10
CA SER A 87 11.20 -14.72 -20.41
C SER A 87 11.39 -13.36 -21.09
N GLY A 88 12.65 -12.97 -21.32
CA GLY A 88 13.03 -11.72 -21.96
C GLY A 88 13.22 -10.60 -20.95
N LEU A 89 14.44 -10.07 -20.85
CA LEU A 89 14.78 -9.07 -19.84
C LEU A 89 14.26 -7.68 -20.23
N GLY A 90 13.79 -6.95 -19.24
CA GLY A 90 13.64 -5.50 -19.34
C GLY A 90 14.98 -4.78 -19.16
N ALA A 91 14.92 -3.45 -19.17
CA ALA A 91 16.09 -2.60 -18.97
C ALA A 91 15.76 -1.40 -18.08
N TYR A 92 16.77 -0.84 -17.43
CA TYR A 92 16.68 0.42 -16.68
C TYR A 92 17.91 1.30 -16.90
N VAL A 93 17.74 2.60 -16.69
CA VAL A 93 18.77 3.62 -16.82
C VAL A 93 18.62 4.64 -15.70
N LEU A 94 19.72 4.91 -14.98
CA LEU A 94 19.85 6.06 -14.11
C LEU A 94 20.57 7.18 -14.87
N ALA A 95 19.90 8.33 -14.97
CA ALA A 95 20.41 9.53 -15.60
C ALA A 95 20.70 10.62 -14.56
N ASP A 96 21.90 11.20 -14.63
CA ASP A 96 22.22 12.49 -14.03
C ASP A 96 21.88 13.58 -15.04
N LEU A 97 20.74 14.24 -14.82
CA LEU A 97 20.23 15.33 -15.65
C LEU A 97 20.99 16.63 -15.44
N GLY A 98 21.70 16.78 -14.32
CA GLY A 98 22.54 17.95 -14.04
C GLY A 98 23.79 17.96 -14.90
N SER A 99 24.45 16.81 -15.04
CA SER A 99 25.59 16.65 -15.96
C SER A 99 25.17 16.26 -17.38
N GLY A 100 23.91 15.85 -17.57
CA GLY A 100 23.41 15.33 -18.83
C GLY A 100 24.14 14.05 -19.22
N THR A 101 24.30 13.12 -18.28
CA THR A 101 24.99 11.83 -18.50
C THR A 101 24.22 10.66 -17.93
N VAL A 102 24.47 9.46 -18.46
CA VAL A 102 24.00 8.21 -17.85
C VAL A 102 24.99 7.82 -16.76
N SER A 103 24.49 7.65 -15.54
CA SER A 103 25.28 7.23 -14.39
C SER A 103 25.45 5.71 -14.37
N CYS A 104 24.35 4.97 -14.56
CA CYS A 104 24.37 3.53 -14.71
C CYS A 104 23.19 3.04 -15.56
N HIS A 105 23.29 1.81 -16.07
CA HIS A 105 22.19 1.13 -16.76
C HIS A 105 22.33 -0.38 -16.54
N GLY A 106 21.23 -1.11 -16.67
CA GLY A 106 21.21 -2.55 -16.48
C GLY A 106 19.95 -3.21 -16.98
N SER A 107 19.84 -4.50 -16.70
CA SER A 107 18.72 -5.36 -17.09
C SER A 107 18.24 -6.17 -15.90
N MET A 108 16.93 -6.44 -15.86
CA MET A 108 16.30 -7.35 -14.91
C MET A 108 15.04 -7.96 -15.55
N PRO A 109 14.50 -9.06 -15.01
CA PRO A 109 13.33 -9.74 -15.57
C PRO A 109 12.20 -8.78 -15.93
N ARG A 110 11.63 -8.07 -14.96
CA ARG A 110 10.53 -7.13 -15.18
C ARG A 110 10.66 -5.86 -14.32
N PRO A 111 11.48 -4.88 -14.75
CA PRO A 111 11.69 -3.65 -13.99
C PRO A 111 10.43 -2.80 -13.96
N ASN A 112 10.02 -2.38 -12.77
CA ASN A 112 8.86 -1.52 -12.58
C ASN A 112 9.03 -0.55 -11.40
N ASN A 113 8.17 0.48 -11.39
CA ASN A 113 7.98 1.43 -10.31
C ASN A 113 9.29 1.94 -9.67
N GLY A 114 10.19 2.47 -10.49
CA GLY A 114 11.47 2.99 -10.01
C GLY A 114 11.32 4.35 -9.33
N HIS A 115 12.02 4.55 -8.21
CA HIS A 115 12.13 5.84 -7.52
C HIS A 115 13.60 6.22 -7.31
N VAL A 116 13.93 7.51 -7.37
CA VAL A 116 15.30 8.00 -7.22
C VAL A 116 15.33 9.19 -6.28
N CYS A 117 16.32 9.22 -5.38
CA CYS A 117 16.48 10.28 -4.41
C CYS A 117 17.49 11.35 -4.88
N ASP A 118 17.68 12.42 -4.10
CA ASP A 118 18.49 13.57 -4.49
C ASP A 118 20.00 13.27 -4.55
N THR A 119 20.45 12.16 -3.95
CA THR A 119 21.84 11.69 -4.02
C THR A 119 22.10 10.78 -5.22
N GLY A 120 21.06 10.43 -5.99
CA GLY A 120 21.14 9.52 -7.13
C GLY A 120 21.01 8.04 -6.78
N MET A 121 20.86 7.69 -5.49
CA MET A 121 20.43 6.34 -5.12
C MET A 121 19.01 6.11 -5.60
N PHE A 122 18.70 4.88 -6.01
CA PHE A 122 17.39 4.55 -6.55
C PHE A 122 16.93 3.18 -6.09
N CYS A 123 15.62 3.00 -6.03
CA CYS A 123 15.00 1.69 -5.87
C CYS A 123 14.26 1.30 -7.14
N LEU A 124 14.14 -0.01 -7.35
CA LEU A 124 13.45 -0.58 -8.50
C LEU A 124 12.83 -1.92 -8.10
N GLU A 125 11.63 -2.18 -8.61
CA GLU A 125 10.93 -3.44 -8.41
C GLU A 125 11.21 -4.38 -9.58
N ASP A 126 11.44 -5.66 -9.28
CA ASP A 126 11.32 -6.73 -10.25
C ASP A 126 9.99 -7.48 -10.01
N TRP A 127 9.09 -7.43 -10.97
CA TRP A 127 7.79 -8.10 -10.89
C TRP A 127 7.83 -9.59 -11.22
N HIS A 128 9.03 -10.14 -11.46
CA HIS A 128 9.28 -11.54 -11.82
C HIS A 128 8.54 -12.01 -13.08
N PHE A 129 8.93 -13.17 -13.61
CA PHE A 129 8.22 -13.79 -14.73
C PHE A 129 7.02 -14.61 -14.28
N GLY A 130 6.10 -14.82 -15.21
CA GLY A 130 4.94 -15.66 -15.01
C GLY A 130 3.93 -15.10 -14.01
N SER A 131 3.17 -16.01 -13.39
CA SER A 131 1.98 -15.68 -12.59
C SER A 131 2.16 -15.88 -11.09
N THR A 132 3.37 -16.22 -10.65
CA THR A 132 3.67 -16.38 -9.22
C THR A 132 3.55 -15.01 -8.54
N LEU A 133 2.77 -14.94 -7.47
CA LEU A 133 2.65 -13.74 -6.65
C LEU A 133 3.96 -13.50 -5.91
N SER A 134 4.88 -12.76 -6.53
CA SER A 134 6.23 -12.56 -6.02
C SER A 134 6.85 -11.34 -6.67
N GLY A 135 7.89 -10.82 -6.03
CA GLY A 135 8.71 -9.78 -6.63
C GLY A 135 9.99 -9.60 -5.83
N THR A 136 10.89 -8.79 -6.36
CA THR A 136 12.10 -8.38 -5.64
C THR A 136 12.15 -6.88 -5.54
N PHE A 137 12.26 -6.36 -4.33
CA PHE A 137 12.53 -4.94 -4.07
C PHE A 137 14.03 -4.74 -3.95
N SER A 138 14.63 -3.88 -4.78
CA SER A 138 16.07 -3.62 -4.76
C SER A 138 16.39 -2.14 -4.65
N VAL A 139 17.46 -1.81 -3.93
CA VAL A 139 18.02 -0.46 -3.79
C VAL A 139 19.46 -0.46 -4.27
N TYR A 140 19.79 0.54 -5.08
CA TYR A 140 21.06 0.68 -5.76
C TYR A 140 21.72 2.02 -5.45
N ASP A 141 23.05 2.03 -5.45
CA ASP A 141 23.82 3.27 -5.48
C ASP A 141 23.83 3.88 -6.90
N PRO A 142 24.34 5.12 -7.08
CA PRO A 142 24.39 5.76 -8.40
C PRO A 142 25.25 5.03 -9.44
N SER A 143 26.13 4.11 -9.02
CA SER A 143 26.94 3.29 -9.93
C SER A 143 26.23 2.02 -10.40
N GLY A 144 25.07 1.71 -9.80
CA GLY A 144 24.31 0.48 -10.05
C GLY A 144 24.69 -0.67 -9.11
N PHE A 145 25.48 -0.42 -8.07
CA PHE A 145 25.78 -1.43 -7.05
C PHE A 145 24.57 -1.65 -6.15
N VAL A 146 24.22 -2.92 -5.91
CA VAL A 146 23.10 -3.29 -5.03
C VAL A 146 23.47 -3.02 -3.57
N ILE A 147 22.82 -2.05 -2.95
CA ILE A 147 22.95 -1.77 -1.52
C ILE A 147 22.11 -2.78 -0.72
N PHE A 148 20.91 -3.06 -1.21
CA PHE A 148 19.94 -3.91 -0.55
C PHE A 148 19.01 -4.59 -1.56
N ALA A 149 18.60 -5.83 -1.29
CA ALA A 149 17.59 -6.54 -2.06
C ALA A 149 16.77 -7.47 -1.17
N LYS A 150 15.44 -7.47 -1.36
CA LYS A 150 14.49 -8.32 -0.64
C LYS A 150 13.60 -9.04 -1.64
N GLU A 151 13.70 -10.36 -1.65
CA GLU A 151 12.76 -11.22 -2.35
C GLU A 151 11.47 -11.35 -1.51
N LEU A 152 10.34 -11.19 -2.17
CA LEU A 152 9.00 -11.16 -1.58
C LEU A 152 8.13 -12.24 -2.21
N THR A 153 7.32 -12.87 -1.37
CA THR A 153 6.40 -13.96 -1.75
C THR A 153 5.00 -13.42 -2.04
N ALA A 154 4.89 -12.12 -2.27
CA ALA A 154 3.69 -11.40 -2.67
C ALA A 154 4.09 -10.33 -3.68
N ASN A 155 3.14 -9.88 -4.50
CA ASN A 155 3.37 -8.77 -5.42
C ASN A 155 3.63 -7.49 -4.62
N ILE A 156 4.56 -6.68 -5.10
CA ILE A 156 4.80 -5.34 -4.57
C ILE A 156 3.67 -4.44 -5.07
N LEU A 157 3.02 -3.72 -4.15
CA LEU A 157 1.94 -2.77 -4.45
C LEU A 157 2.50 -1.37 -4.67
N THR A 158 3.46 -0.97 -3.84
CA THR A 158 4.15 0.32 -3.93
C THR A 158 5.50 0.24 -3.22
N SER A 159 6.42 1.12 -3.59
CA SER A 159 7.72 1.24 -2.97
C SER A 159 8.24 2.66 -3.08
N GLY A 160 9.34 2.95 -2.39
CA GLY A 160 9.95 4.26 -2.46
C GLY A 160 11.27 4.34 -1.71
N ILE A 161 11.96 5.45 -1.95
CA ILE A 161 13.22 5.81 -1.30
C ILE A 161 13.10 7.23 -0.75
N SER A 162 13.57 7.42 0.48
CA SER A 162 13.61 8.72 1.15
C SER A 162 14.55 9.71 0.45
N ARG A 163 14.33 11.01 0.66
CA ARG A 163 14.91 12.12 -0.12
C ARG A 163 16.43 12.10 -0.26
N HIS A 164 17.17 11.75 0.78
CA HIS A 164 18.63 11.65 0.80
C HIS A 164 19.10 10.18 0.83
N GLY A 165 18.18 9.22 0.71
CA GLY A 165 18.51 7.80 0.60
C GLY A 165 18.91 7.15 1.93
N LYS A 166 18.43 7.65 3.07
CA LYS A 166 18.66 7.01 4.38
C LYS A 166 17.79 5.79 4.60
N TYR A 167 16.55 5.87 4.13
CA TYR A 167 15.54 4.83 4.25
C TYR A 167 14.92 4.49 2.89
N ALA A 168 14.39 3.28 2.80
CA ALA A 168 13.50 2.85 1.74
C ALA A 168 12.33 2.06 2.31
N PHE A 169 11.24 1.97 1.57
CA PHE A 169 10.08 1.17 1.96
C PHE A 169 9.54 0.39 0.77
N CYS A 170 8.82 -0.69 1.07
CA CYS A 170 7.90 -1.28 0.13
C CYS A 170 6.67 -1.80 0.87
N ALA A 171 5.54 -1.84 0.19
CA ALA A 171 4.32 -2.46 0.66
C ALA A 171 3.84 -3.49 -0.35
N THR A 172 3.33 -4.61 0.15
CA THR A 172 2.89 -5.74 -0.66
C THR A 172 1.37 -5.81 -0.75
N ALA A 173 0.89 -6.31 -1.88
CA ALA A 173 -0.51 -6.63 -2.07
C ALA A 173 -0.96 -7.76 -1.15
N ASN A 174 -2.28 -7.89 -0.96
CA ASN A 174 -2.84 -9.01 -0.22
C ASN A 174 -2.55 -10.34 -0.94
N SER A 175 -2.06 -11.33 -0.18
CA SER A 175 -1.75 -12.67 -0.69
C SER A 175 -1.91 -13.69 0.46
N PRO A 176 -1.98 -15.00 0.16
CA PRO A 176 -2.01 -16.04 1.19
C PRO A 176 -0.63 -16.38 1.78
N THR A 177 0.42 -15.61 1.47
CA THR A 177 1.81 -15.89 1.87
C THR A 177 2.24 -15.00 3.03
N ASP A 178 3.39 -15.29 3.62
CA ASP A 178 3.93 -14.54 4.78
C ASP A 178 4.13 -13.04 4.49
N HIS A 179 4.44 -12.72 3.24
CA HIS A 179 4.60 -11.35 2.79
C HIS A 179 3.29 -10.72 2.29
N GLY A 180 2.13 -11.35 2.44
CA GLY A 180 0.84 -10.79 2.05
C GLY A 180 0.39 -9.64 2.96
N ASN A 181 -0.01 -8.51 2.36
CA ASN A 181 -0.50 -7.34 3.08
C ASN A 181 0.48 -6.87 4.18
N LYS A 182 1.72 -6.58 3.77
CA LYS A 182 2.80 -6.11 4.64
C LYS A 182 3.35 -4.77 4.19
N VAL A 183 3.90 -4.03 5.13
CA VAL A 183 4.72 -2.85 4.89
C VAL A 183 6.09 -3.07 5.54
N PHE A 184 7.13 -2.74 4.78
CA PHE A 184 8.53 -2.91 5.15
C PHE A 184 9.19 -1.53 5.19
N LEU A 185 10.06 -1.32 6.18
CA LEU A 185 10.99 -0.20 6.22
C LEU A 185 12.41 -0.74 6.28
N PHE A 186 13.30 -0.13 5.51
CA PHE A 186 14.71 -0.50 5.42
C PHE A 186 15.57 0.71 5.78
N ASP A 187 16.48 0.53 6.73
CA ASP A 187 17.56 1.48 7.02
C ASP A 187 18.73 1.17 6.07
N LEU A 188 18.98 2.07 5.13
CA LEU A 188 20.01 1.91 4.09
C LEU A 188 21.40 2.30 4.58
N VAL A 189 21.49 3.07 5.67
CA VAL A 189 22.76 3.44 6.30
C VAL A 189 23.34 2.21 7.01
N ASN A 190 22.50 1.54 7.81
CA ASN A 190 22.87 0.33 8.54
C ASN A 190 22.67 -0.96 7.73
N ARG A 191 22.00 -0.87 6.58
CA ARG A 191 21.69 -1.99 5.65
C ARG A 191 20.87 -3.10 6.30
N VAL A 192 19.85 -2.71 7.06
CA VAL A 192 18.96 -3.63 7.78
C VAL A 192 17.51 -3.39 7.41
N GLU A 193 16.72 -4.45 7.44
CA GLU A 193 15.26 -4.34 7.53
C GLU A 193 14.91 -3.93 8.96
N THR A 194 14.30 -2.76 9.11
CA THR A 194 13.91 -2.24 10.41
C THR A 194 12.68 -2.98 10.94
N TYR A 195 11.66 -3.15 10.08
CA TYR A 195 10.48 -3.92 10.41
C TYR A 195 9.75 -4.45 9.16
N CYS A 196 8.86 -5.41 9.41
CA CYS A 196 7.84 -5.92 8.50
C CYS A 196 6.53 -6.09 9.29
N VAL A 197 5.55 -5.23 9.06
CA VAL A 197 4.30 -5.21 9.82
C VAL A 197 3.08 -5.27 8.91
N SER A 198 1.94 -5.67 9.47
CA SER A 198 0.66 -5.51 8.77
C SER A 198 0.18 -4.07 8.93
N PRO A 199 -0.20 -3.38 7.84
CA PRO A 199 -0.48 -1.95 7.90
C PRO A 199 -1.84 -1.68 8.56
N GLU A 200 -1.82 -1.23 9.82
CA GLU A 200 -3.01 -0.87 10.60
C GLU A 200 -3.78 0.31 10.00
N ALA A 201 -3.07 1.24 9.34
CA ALA A 201 -3.67 2.34 8.60
C ALA A 201 -4.56 1.87 7.44
N GLY A 202 -4.35 0.65 6.93
CA GLY A 202 -4.98 0.13 5.73
C GLY A 202 -4.13 0.36 4.48
N TRP A 203 -4.77 0.69 3.35
CA TRP A 203 -4.09 0.90 2.06
C TRP A 203 -4.09 2.38 1.70
N PRO A 204 -3.01 3.11 1.99
CA PRO A 204 -2.89 4.53 1.63
C PRO A 204 -2.63 4.71 0.14
N ASP A 205 -2.80 5.95 -0.34
CA ASP A 205 -2.46 6.34 -1.70
C ASP A 205 -0.94 6.38 -1.91
N SER A 206 -0.19 6.70 -0.85
CA SER A 206 1.28 6.70 -0.86
C SER A 206 1.87 6.55 0.54
N TYR A 207 3.18 6.35 0.60
CA TYR A 207 3.93 6.44 1.85
C TYR A 207 5.06 7.46 1.71
N GLU A 208 5.42 8.08 2.83
CA GLU A 208 6.55 8.99 2.96
C GLU A 208 7.36 8.65 4.22
N VAL A 209 8.66 8.93 4.23
CA VAL A 209 9.52 8.70 5.39
C VAL A 209 10.07 10.03 5.88
N ASP A 210 9.91 10.32 7.17
CA ASP A 210 10.66 11.40 7.82
C ASP A 210 12.07 10.89 8.10
N GLU A 211 13.07 11.45 7.43
CA GLU A 211 14.47 11.01 7.59
C GLU A 211 15.16 11.49 8.88
N GLY A 212 14.54 12.44 9.59
CA GLY A 212 15.02 12.93 10.88
C GLY A 212 14.68 11.96 12.00
N THR A 213 13.47 11.39 11.96
CA THR A 213 12.97 10.45 12.97
C THR A 213 13.01 8.99 12.52
N GLY A 214 12.99 8.74 11.21
CA GLY A 214 12.84 7.43 10.60
C GLY A 214 11.41 6.90 10.60
N GLU A 215 10.43 7.75 10.90
CA GLU A 215 9.01 7.39 10.93
C GLU A 215 8.43 7.28 9.52
N LEU A 216 7.56 6.29 9.32
CA LEU A 216 6.84 6.07 8.07
C LEU A 216 5.43 6.65 8.17
N MET A 217 5.07 7.52 7.23
CA MET A 217 3.73 8.09 7.09
C MET A 217 2.95 7.39 5.99
N ALA A 218 1.78 6.85 6.34
CA ALA A 218 0.76 6.42 5.39
C ALA A 218 -0.10 7.63 4.99
N VAL A 219 -0.15 8.00 3.71
CA VAL A 219 -0.79 9.21 3.21
C VAL A 219 -2.06 8.88 2.43
N PHE A 220 -3.19 9.42 2.88
CA PHE A 220 -4.50 9.31 2.24
C PHE A 220 -4.94 10.68 1.72
N ALA A 221 -5.44 10.73 0.49
CA ALA A 221 -5.92 11.96 -0.13
C ALA A 221 -7.13 12.57 0.60
N ASP A 222 -7.99 11.73 1.20
CA ASP A 222 -9.26 12.13 1.83
C ASP A 222 -9.21 12.16 3.36
N MET A 223 -8.25 11.47 3.99
CA MET A 223 -8.16 11.35 5.46
C MET A 223 -6.90 11.97 6.06
N GLY A 224 -5.94 12.42 5.24
CA GLY A 224 -4.65 12.92 5.69
C GLY A 224 -3.63 11.80 5.93
N SER A 225 -2.62 12.06 6.74
CA SER A 225 -1.52 11.13 7.00
C SER A 225 -1.59 10.46 8.37
N PHE A 226 -1.03 9.26 8.52
CA PHE A 226 -0.95 8.54 9.79
C PHE A 226 0.39 7.85 9.95
N GLN A 227 0.94 7.84 11.16
CA GLN A 227 2.33 7.48 11.41
C GLN A 227 2.54 6.08 11.98
N TYR A 228 3.65 5.48 11.57
CA TYR A 228 4.32 4.37 12.22
C TYR A 228 5.64 4.86 12.80
N ASP A 229 5.97 4.43 14.02
CA ASP A 229 7.27 4.68 14.61
C ASP A 229 8.38 3.87 13.91
N ILE A 230 9.64 4.12 14.30
CA ILE A 230 10.80 3.41 13.74
C ILE A 230 10.76 1.89 13.98
N ASP A 231 10.02 1.40 14.98
CA ASP A 231 9.85 -0.02 15.26
C ASP A 231 8.67 -0.64 14.50
N GLY A 232 7.94 0.16 13.71
CA GLY A 232 6.76 -0.25 12.95
C GLY A 232 5.48 -0.29 13.77
N ARG A 233 5.45 0.29 14.98
CA ARG A 233 4.21 0.44 15.76
C ARG A 233 3.37 1.56 15.17
N PHE A 234 2.08 1.31 14.99
CA PHE A 234 1.16 2.34 14.56
C PHE A 234 0.80 3.25 15.75
N ILE A 235 1.09 4.55 15.64
CA ILE A 235 0.94 5.50 16.75
C ILE A 235 -0.27 6.42 16.63
N ASP A 236 -0.98 6.35 15.50
CA ASP A 236 -2.07 7.26 15.14
C ASP A 236 -3.46 6.58 15.14
N ALA A 237 -3.65 5.54 15.96
CA ALA A 237 -4.90 4.76 16.02
C ALA A 237 -6.15 5.62 16.27
N ASP A 238 -6.12 6.47 17.30
CA ASP A 238 -7.26 7.34 17.64
C ASP A 238 -7.53 8.39 16.55
N ARG A 239 -6.45 8.96 15.99
CA ARG A 239 -6.53 9.94 14.90
C ARG A 239 -7.13 9.32 13.65
N LEU A 240 -6.75 8.08 13.32
CA LEU A 240 -7.32 7.32 12.20
C LEU A 240 -8.80 7.00 12.43
N GLY A 241 -9.18 6.56 13.64
CA GLY A 241 -10.57 6.32 13.99
C GLY A 241 -11.42 7.57 13.81
N ASN A 242 -10.92 8.72 14.27
CA ASN A 242 -11.56 10.03 14.09
C ASN A 242 -11.66 10.43 12.61
N ALA A 243 -10.61 10.24 11.82
CA ALA A 243 -10.62 10.56 10.40
C ALA A 243 -11.65 9.71 9.64
N LYS A 244 -11.70 8.40 9.90
CA LYS A 244 -12.69 7.49 9.31
C LYS A 244 -14.13 7.87 9.67
N LEU A 245 -14.36 8.25 10.94
CA LEU A 245 -15.69 8.69 11.41
C LEU A 245 -16.15 10.01 10.76
N ASN A 246 -15.20 10.83 10.28
CA ASN A 246 -15.44 12.11 9.61
C ASN A 246 -15.27 12.04 8.08
N SER A 247 -15.05 10.86 7.51
CA SER A 247 -14.92 10.68 6.06
C SER A 247 -16.24 10.97 5.34
N SER A 248 -16.18 11.32 4.05
CA SER A 248 -17.35 11.37 3.17
C SER A 248 -17.83 9.99 2.72
N ARG A 249 -17.03 8.94 2.95
CA ARG A 249 -17.34 7.56 2.58
C ARG A 249 -18.16 6.88 3.66
N TYR A 250 -19.43 6.59 3.36
CA TYR A 250 -20.33 5.98 4.33
C TYR A 250 -19.84 4.61 4.83
N ASP A 251 -19.15 3.83 4.00
CA ASP A 251 -18.61 2.53 4.38
C ASP A 251 -17.52 2.66 5.47
N LEU A 252 -16.63 3.64 5.34
CA LEU A 252 -15.60 3.91 6.35
C LEU A 252 -16.21 4.42 7.66
N ILE A 253 -17.21 5.30 7.57
CA ILE A 253 -17.91 5.81 8.75
C ILE A 253 -18.57 4.67 9.52
N ILE A 254 -19.33 3.80 8.83
CA ILE A 254 -20.07 2.71 9.45
C ILE A 254 -19.13 1.72 10.14
N LEU A 255 -18.01 1.36 9.48
CA LEU A 255 -17.02 0.44 10.07
C LEU A 255 -16.30 1.05 11.27
N ALA A 256 -15.93 2.33 11.21
CA ALA A 256 -15.30 3.03 12.34
C ALA A 256 -16.27 3.18 13.52
N ALA A 257 -17.53 3.53 13.25
CA ALA A 257 -18.58 3.61 14.25
C ALA A 257 -18.82 2.27 14.95
N GLU A 258 -18.89 1.16 14.20
CA GLU A 258 -19.06 -0.18 14.78
C GLU A 258 -17.87 -0.56 15.67
N SER A 259 -16.64 -0.23 15.25
CA SER A 259 -15.43 -0.47 16.04
C SER A 259 -15.46 0.28 17.37
N LEU A 260 -15.75 1.59 17.33
CA LEU A 260 -15.82 2.45 18.52
C LEU A 260 -16.90 1.98 19.52
N LEU A 261 -18.05 1.53 19.03
CA LEU A 261 -19.12 0.98 19.88
C LEU A 261 -18.76 -0.37 20.53
N GLY A 262 -17.69 -1.02 20.07
CA GLY A 262 -17.12 -2.22 20.69
C GLY A 262 -16.12 -1.93 21.81
N GLU A 263 -15.69 -0.68 21.98
CA GLU A 263 -14.68 -0.30 22.98
C GLU A 263 -15.27 -0.23 24.39
N VAL A 264 -14.48 -0.71 25.35
CA VAL A 264 -14.86 -0.66 26.77
C VAL A 264 -14.66 0.76 27.29
N GLY A 265 -15.70 1.33 27.91
CA GLY A 265 -15.62 2.67 28.50
C GLY A 265 -15.93 3.82 27.55
N LEU A 266 -16.57 3.56 26.40
CA LEU A 266 -17.06 4.60 25.51
C LEU A 266 -18.01 5.56 26.26
N THR A 267 -17.69 6.86 26.24
CA THR A 267 -18.50 7.88 26.91
C THR A 267 -19.78 8.18 26.13
N ASP A 268 -20.79 8.72 26.83
CA ASP A 268 -22.03 9.15 26.20
C ASP A 268 -21.80 10.24 25.14
N GLU A 269 -20.88 11.18 25.40
CA GLU A 269 -20.49 12.21 24.44
C GLU A 269 -19.98 11.57 23.15
N ARG A 270 -19.09 10.58 23.28
CA ARG A 270 -18.53 9.88 22.13
C ARG A 270 -19.55 9.02 21.42
N ALA A 271 -20.46 8.37 22.16
CA ALA A 271 -21.58 7.63 21.58
C ALA A 271 -22.54 8.54 20.79
N ARG A 272 -22.77 9.78 21.23
CA ARG A 272 -23.54 10.79 20.46
C ARG A 272 -22.82 11.20 19.17
N GLU A 273 -21.50 11.37 19.20
CA GLU A 273 -20.70 11.64 17.99
C GLU A 273 -20.80 10.49 16.99
N VAL A 274 -20.70 9.24 17.48
CA VAL A 274 -20.87 8.04 16.65
C VAL A 274 -22.27 7.98 16.05
N LEU A 275 -23.32 8.22 16.85
CA LEU A 275 -24.70 8.24 16.37
C LEU A 275 -24.87 9.27 15.24
N ALA A 276 -24.38 10.49 15.44
CA ALA A 276 -24.43 11.54 14.42
C ALA A 276 -23.66 11.14 13.16
N ALA A 277 -22.51 10.48 13.29
CA ALA A 277 -21.74 10.00 12.15
C ALA A 277 -22.48 8.94 11.34
N VAL A 278 -23.11 7.96 12.00
CA VAL A 278 -23.89 6.92 11.31
C VAL A 278 -25.10 7.51 10.61
N GLN A 279 -25.77 8.49 11.22
CA GLN A 279 -26.88 9.21 10.58
C GLN A 279 -26.41 9.97 9.32
N ARG A 280 -25.24 10.61 9.36
CA ARG A 280 -24.62 11.21 8.16
C ARG A 280 -24.32 10.14 7.11
N ALA A 281 -23.72 9.02 7.49
CA ALA A 281 -23.42 7.91 6.57
C ALA A 281 -24.67 7.42 5.84
N ARG A 282 -25.80 7.28 6.56
CA ARG A 282 -27.11 6.96 5.97
C ARG A 282 -27.55 7.98 4.93
N SER A 283 -27.44 9.27 5.24
CA SER A 283 -27.76 10.36 4.30
C SER A 283 -26.80 10.49 3.11
N HIS A 284 -25.61 9.88 3.19
CA HIS A 284 -24.58 9.93 2.16
C HIS A 284 -24.60 8.75 1.19
N GLY A 285 -25.67 7.95 1.15
CA GLY A 285 -25.79 6.86 0.18
C GLY A 285 -25.93 5.47 0.79
N ALA A 286 -25.77 5.32 2.12
CA ALA A 286 -25.83 3.97 2.71
C ALA A 286 -27.25 3.40 2.67
N ASP A 287 -28.29 4.24 2.78
CA ASP A 287 -29.69 3.80 2.70
C ASP A 287 -30.09 3.39 1.28
N GLU A 288 -29.47 3.99 0.27
CA GLU A 288 -29.67 3.68 -1.15
C GLU A 288 -28.94 2.40 -1.56
N ASN A 289 -27.98 1.93 -0.76
CA ASN A 289 -27.21 0.72 -1.02
C ASN A 289 -27.77 -0.47 -0.23
N PRO A 290 -28.41 -1.46 -0.88
CA PRO A 290 -29.03 -2.60 -0.20
C PRO A 290 -28.07 -3.45 0.65
N ALA A 291 -26.77 -3.44 0.32
CA ALA A 291 -25.76 -4.15 1.10
C ALA A 291 -25.40 -3.42 2.40
N TRP A 292 -25.45 -2.08 2.39
CA TRP A 292 -25.00 -1.24 3.51
C TRP A 292 -26.13 -0.76 4.40
N LYS A 293 -27.34 -0.51 3.87
CA LYS A 293 -28.50 -0.07 4.65
C LYS A 293 -28.73 -0.90 5.93
N PRO A 294 -28.82 -2.24 5.89
CA PRO A 294 -29.02 -3.02 7.12
C PRO A 294 -27.84 -2.93 8.09
N ILE A 295 -26.61 -2.72 7.60
CA ILE A 295 -25.43 -2.54 8.43
C ILE A 295 -25.49 -1.17 9.12
N ALA A 296 -25.79 -0.10 8.39
CA ALA A 296 -25.94 1.25 8.94
C ALA A 296 -27.03 1.29 10.03
N LEU A 297 -28.20 0.67 9.79
CA LEU A 297 -29.28 0.56 10.76
C LEU A 297 -28.86 -0.21 12.01
N LYS A 298 -28.14 -1.33 11.85
CA LYS A 298 -27.56 -2.07 12.98
C LYS A 298 -26.66 -1.16 13.81
N VAL A 299 -25.73 -0.44 13.18
CA VAL A 299 -24.75 0.39 13.91
C VAL A 299 -25.44 1.58 14.58
N GLN A 300 -26.46 2.18 13.95
CA GLN A 300 -27.28 3.20 14.58
C GLN A 300 -28.00 2.66 15.83
N GLY A 301 -28.54 1.43 15.76
CA GLY A 301 -29.18 0.80 16.91
C GLY A 301 -28.23 0.52 18.06
N LEU A 302 -26.99 0.13 17.74
CA LEU A 302 -25.93 -0.04 18.74
C LEU A 302 -25.61 1.29 19.45
N ALA A 303 -25.57 2.40 18.71
CA ALA A 303 -25.34 3.73 19.28
C ALA A 303 -26.51 4.18 20.18
N HIS A 304 -27.76 3.97 19.75
CA HIS A 304 -28.93 4.24 20.59
C HIS A 304 -28.93 3.37 21.86
N GLU A 305 -28.60 2.08 21.75
CA GLU A 305 -28.51 1.17 22.90
C GLU A 305 -27.45 1.63 23.91
N GLN A 306 -26.29 2.11 23.43
CA GLN A 306 -25.23 2.66 24.26
C GLN A 306 -25.68 3.92 25.02
N LEU A 307 -26.53 4.74 24.40
CA LEU A 307 -27.10 5.95 25.00
C LEU A 307 -28.34 5.69 25.87
N GLY A 308 -28.73 4.43 26.09
CA GLY A 308 -29.95 4.07 26.82
C GLY A 308 -31.26 4.38 26.08
N GLN A 309 -31.19 4.72 24.79
CA GLN A 309 -32.33 5.07 23.94
C GLN A 309 -32.97 3.81 23.37
N TYR A 310 -33.55 2.99 24.25
CA TYR A 310 -34.06 1.66 23.89
C TYR A 310 -35.22 1.67 22.87
N PRO A 311 -36.19 2.61 22.91
CA PRO A 311 -37.22 2.71 21.88
C PRO A 311 -36.66 2.90 20.47
N GLU A 312 -35.74 3.84 20.30
CA GLU A 312 -35.09 4.17 19.03
C GLU A 312 -34.21 3.01 18.55
N ALA A 313 -33.46 2.37 19.47
CA ALA A 313 -32.66 1.19 19.17
C ALA A 313 -33.53 0.04 18.64
N ALA A 314 -34.68 -0.22 19.28
CA ALA A 314 -35.60 -1.28 18.86
C ALA A 314 -36.15 -1.02 17.45
N GLN A 315 -36.56 0.21 17.15
CA GLN A 315 -37.09 0.59 15.84
C GLN A 315 -36.09 0.31 14.71
N VAL A 316 -34.85 0.76 14.84
CA VAL A 316 -33.84 0.55 13.79
C VAL A 316 -33.38 -0.90 13.69
N TYR A 317 -33.39 -1.66 14.80
CA TYR A 317 -33.12 -3.10 14.76
C TYR A 317 -34.21 -3.89 14.04
N GLU A 318 -35.48 -3.53 14.20
CA GLU A 318 -36.59 -4.12 13.46
C GLU A 318 -36.45 -3.87 11.95
N GLU A 319 -36.15 -2.64 11.55
CA GLU A 319 -35.90 -2.30 10.14
C GLU A 319 -34.69 -3.07 9.59
N ALA A 320 -33.58 -3.15 10.34
CA ALA A 320 -32.40 -3.91 9.95
C ALA A 320 -32.71 -5.40 9.75
N LEU A 321 -33.53 -6.00 10.62
CA LEU A 321 -33.93 -7.41 10.53
C LEU A 321 -34.92 -7.67 9.39
N ALA A 322 -35.80 -6.73 9.08
CA ALA A 322 -36.70 -6.83 7.94
C ALA A 322 -35.93 -6.86 6.61
N LEU A 323 -34.85 -6.09 6.52
CA LEU A 323 -33.95 -6.06 5.35
C LEU A 323 -32.99 -7.25 5.31
N ASN A 324 -32.42 -7.62 6.45
CA ASN A 324 -31.49 -8.74 6.57
C ASN A 324 -31.72 -9.51 7.88
N PRO A 325 -32.49 -10.61 7.85
CA PRO A 325 -32.75 -11.44 9.03
C PRO A 325 -31.49 -12.03 9.69
N LYS A 326 -30.35 -12.06 8.99
CA LYS A 326 -29.06 -12.59 9.47
C LYS A 326 -28.10 -11.51 9.96
N ILE A 327 -28.52 -10.25 10.08
CA ILE A 327 -27.66 -9.12 10.49
C ILE A 327 -27.17 -9.19 11.96
N GLY A 328 -27.73 -10.10 12.77
CA GLY A 328 -27.20 -10.44 14.09
C GLY A 328 -27.73 -9.61 15.27
N VAL A 329 -28.78 -8.80 15.08
CA VAL A 329 -29.33 -7.92 16.14
C VAL A 329 -30.54 -8.48 16.88
N LYS A 330 -31.02 -9.69 16.54
CA LYS A 330 -32.25 -10.27 17.12
C LYS A 330 -32.25 -10.33 18.66
N ARG A 331 -31.12 -10.73 19.27
CA ARG A 331 -30.99 -10.77 20.74
C ARG A 331 -30.98 -9.36 21.36
N ARG A 332 -30.34 -8.40 20.68
CA ARG A 332 -30.30 -6.99 21.11
C ARG A 332 -31.68 -6.36 21.09
N LEU A 333 -32.45 -6.58 20.02
CA LEU A 333 -33.85 -6.17 19.92
C LEU A 333 -34.67 -6.70 21.11
N THR A 334 -34.60 -8.01 21.41
CA THR A 334 -35.31 -8.58 22.55
C THR A 334 -34.90 -7.95 23.89
N SER A 335 -33.62 -7.61 24.05
CA SER A 335 -33.10 -6.95 25.25
C SER A 335 -33.63 -5.51 25.38
N ALA A 336 -33.57 -4.75 24.28
CA ALA A 336 -34.11 -3.40 24.21
C ALA A 336 -35.62 -3.38 24.50
N SER A 337 -36.41 -4.28 23.88
CA SER A 337 -37.86 -4.38 24.14
C SER A 337 -38.21 -4.72 25.59
N LYS A 338 -37.32 -5.42 26.32
CA LYS A 338 -37.52 -5.68 27.75
C LYS A 338 -37.25 -4.43 28.59
N ARG A 339 -36.22 -3.65 28.24
CA ARG A 339 -35.90 -2.38 28.91
C ARG A 339 -37.03 -1.37 28.77
N ILE A 340 -37.61 -1.24 27.57
CA ILE A 340 -38.78 -0.38 27.30
C ILE A 340 -39.98 -0.73 28.20
N LYS A 341 -40.19 -2.02 28.50
CA LYS A 341 -41.32 -2.46 29.35
C LYS A 341 -41.06 -2.33 30.86
N ALA A 342 -39.81 -2.09 31.25
CA ALA A 342 -39.39 -1.98 32.64
C ALA A 342 -39.35 -0.52 33.13
N GLU A 343 -39.49 0.43 32.20
CA GLU A 343 -39.67 1.88 32.45
C GLU A 343 -41.15 2.24 32.54
#